data_AF-A0A2V9RPA2-F1
#
_entry.id   AF-A0A2V9RPA2-F1
#
_cell.length_a   1.000
_cell.length_b   1.000
_cell.length_c   1.000
_cell.angle_alpha   90.00
_cell.angle_beta   90.00
_cell.angle_gamma   90.00
#
_symmetry.space_group_name_H-M   'P 1'
#
loop_
_entity.id
_entity.type
_entity.pdbx_description
1 polymer ?
#
loop_
_entity_poly.entity_id
_entity_poly.type
_entity_poly.pdbx_seq_one_letter_code
_entity_poly.pdbx_strand_id
1 'polypeptide(L)'
;MVPEKPVPDQDPIVTKSYAPHYVLAMVILMITLFWALWDEAFGQRPWKAYQEEWKHRYVAFLKTASHSSANAEATVTASPDYKALEAEYNRLKSQTQPDVDRIQKQITDLNAKIIAVQNVFTDRRAYANALTYEMETDTSASGKKSKQRDIDDYKARKATVEYPDGHREQYNFKELEEKYNELRDERTKVSAELGEVLKPVTEANTRMSQYVTDHMIDLTPTQIEGLKKKTAEWDPKIQQINVADANIVDRCESCHMGAREPLKISAAVMTPKGSKRPDEYAQAFVSHPEPGLLKIHEPDKYGCSP
;
A
#
# COMPACT_ATOMS: atom_id res chain seq x y z
N MET A 1 -76.41 -40.43 0.37
CA MET A 1 -75.56 -40.67 1.55
C MET A 1 -74.67 -41.85 1.23
N VAL A 2 -73.38 -41.62 0.99
CA VAL A 2 -72.38 -42.68 0.81
C VAL A 2 -71.77 -42.93 2.20
N PRO A 3 -71.71 -44.18 2.70
CA PRO A 3 -71.15 -44.44 4.03
C PRO A 3 -69.64 -44.20 4.01
N GLU A 4 -69.13 -43.43 4.97
CA GLU A 4 -67.70 -43.27 5.22
C GLU A 4 -67.11 -44.64 5.59
N LYS A 5 -66.04 -45.03 4.88
CA LYS A 5 -65.25 -46.22 5.24
C LYS A 5 -64.57 -45.99 6.58
N PRO A 6 -64.57 -46.97 7.51
CA PRO A 6 -63.86 -46.83 8.77
C PRO A 6 -62.35 -46.73 8.52
N VAL A 7 -61.71 -45.79 9.23
CA VAL A 7 -60.25 -45.61 9.25
C VAL A 7 -59.61 -46.90 9.83
N PRO A 8 -58.54 -47.44 9.23
CA PRO A 8 -57.92 -48.68 9.72
C PRO A 8 -57.34 -48.50 11.14
N ASP A 9 -57.68 -49.41 12.06
CA ASP A 9 -57.30 -49.40 13.49
C ASP A 9 -55.80 -49.56 13.79
N GLN A 10 -54.95 -49.70 12.77
CA GLN A 10 -53.49 -49.78 12.92
C GLN A 10 -52.80 -49.00 11.81
N ASP A 11 -52.90 -47.68 11.87
CA ASP A 11 -52.02 -46.83 11.08
C ASP A 11 -50.60 -46.82 11.76
N PRO A 12 -49.54 -47.30 11.08
CA PRO A 12 -48.18 -47.32 11.61
C PRO A 12 -47.62 -45.93 11.93
N ILE A 13 -48.25 -44.87 11.43
CA ILE A 13 -47.90 -43.48 11.70
C ILE A 13 -48.36 -43.07 13.12
N VAL A 14 -49.46 -43.62 13.64
CA VAL A 14 -49.98 -43.32 15.00
C VAL A 14 -49.57 -44.35 16.05
N THR A 15 -49.17 -45.56 15.65
CA THR A 15 -48.88 -46.67 16.59
C THR A 15 -47.40 -46.87 16.90
N LYS A 16 -46.47 -46.28 16.13
CA LYS A 16 -45.02 -46.44 16.33
C LYS A 16 -44.29 -45.10 16.31
N SER A 17 -43.51 -44.83 17.36
CA SER A 17 -42.66 -43.64 17.43
C SER A 17 -41.38 -43.86 16.63
N TYR A 18 -41.23 -43.14 15.52
CA TYR A 18 -39.97 -43.08 14.75
C TYR A 18 -38.96 -42.08 15.32
N ALA A 19 -39.32 -41.36 16.40
CA ALA A 19 -38.46 -40.38 17.03
C ALA A 19 -37.06 -40.93 17.40
N PRO A 20 -36.90 -42.16 17.93
CA PRO A 20 -35.57 -42.72 18.22
C PRO A 20 -34.71 -42.90 16.97
N HIS A 21 -35.31 -43.27 15.83
CA HIS A 21 -34.60 -43.42 14.56
C HIS A 21 -34.16 -42.06 14.00
N TYR A 22 -35.02 -41.05 14.09
CA TYR A 22 -34.66 -39.69 13.69
C TYR A 22 -33.59 -39.08 14.60
N VAL A 23 -33.65 -39.29 15.91
CA VAL A 23 -32.61 -38.85 16.86
C VAL A 23 -31.29 -39.56 16.56
N LEU A 24 -31.31 -40.88 16.31
CA LEU A 24 -30.10 -41.61 15.93
C LEU A 24 -29.51 -41.08 14.62
N ALA A 25 -30.33 -40.87 13.59
CA ALA A 25 -29.89 -40.30 12.32
C ALA A 25 -29.33 -38.88 12.49
N MET A 26 -29.98 -38.03 13.32
CA MET A 26 -29.52 -36.69 13.63
C MET A 26 -28.16 -36.70 14.35
N VAL A 27 -27.99 -37.58 15.35
CA VAL A 27 -26.70 -37.72 16.06
C VAL A 27 -25.59 -38.18 15.11
N ILE A 28 -25.87 -39.14 14.23
CA ILE A 28 -24.91 -39.60 13.22
C ILE A 28 -24.54 -38.44 12.28
N LEU A 29 -25.52 -37.70 11.76
CA LEU A 29 -25.27 -36.56 10.88
C LEU A 29 -24.47 -35.43 11.56
N MET A 30 -24.72 -35.17 12.84
CA MET A 30 -23.92 -34.21 13.60
C MET A 30 -22.47 -34.70 13.74
N ILE A 31 -22.26 -35.97 14.10
CA ILE A 31 -20.91 -36.54 14.24
C ILE A 31 -20.16 -36.51 12.90
N THR A 32 -20.81 -36.87 11.78
CA THR A 32 -20.16 -36.83 10.46
C THR A 32 -19.86 -35.42 10.01
N LEU A 33 -20.72 -34.44 10.31
CA LEU A 33 -20.45 -33.03 10.06
C LEU A 33 -19.24 -32.54 10.87
N PHE A 34 -19.18 -32.84 12.17
CA PHE A 34 -18.03 -32.49 13.00
C PHE A 34 -16.73 -33.13 12.49
N TRP A 35 -16.77 -34.40 12.10
CA TRP A 35 -15.64 -35.08 11.49
C TRP A 35 -15.22 -34.43 10.17
N ALA A 36 -16.17 -34.11 9.29
CA ALA A 36 -15.89 -33.47 8.01
C ALA A 36 -15.25 -32.08 8.20
N LEU A 37 -15.76 -31.28 9.14
CA LEU A 37 -15.18 -29.98 9.46
C LEU A 37 -13.77 -30.10 10.05
N TRP A 38 -13.53 -31.13 10.89
CA TRP A 38 -12.21 -31.41 11.43
C TRP A 38 -11.22 -31.87 10.35
N ASP A 39 -11.61 -32.84 9.52
CA ASP A 39 -10.79 -33.35 8.41
C ASP A 39 -10.50 -32.26 7.37
N GLU A 40 -11.48 -31.41 7.06
CA GLU A 40 -11.27 -30.26 6.18
C GLU A 40 -10.29 -29.24 6.78
N ALA A 41 -10.38 -28.99 8.10
CA ALA A 41 -9.53 -28.01 8.76
C ALA A 41 -8.06 -28.48 8.88
N PHE A 42 -7.85 -29.77 9.16
CA PHE A 42 -6.55 -30.33 9.56
C PHE A 42 -5.99 -31.43 8.64
N GLY A 43 -6.84 -32.25 8.03
CA GLY A 43 -6.42 -33.37 7.16
C GLY A 43 -6.23 -32.97 5.70
N GLN A 44 -7.22 -32.29 5.11
CA GLN A 44 -7.26 -32.00 3.67
C GLN A 44 -6.47 -30.73 3.26
N ARG A 45 -5.88 -30.01 4.22
CA ARG A 45 -5.15 -28.76 3.98
C ARG A 45 -3.67 -28.84 4.42
N PRO A 46 -2.90 -29.84 3.96
CA PRO A 46 -1.48 -30.00 4.34
C PRO A 46 -0.63 -28.78 3.97
N TRP A 47 -1.03 -28.03 2.93
CA TRP A 47 -0.37 -26.80 2.50
C TRP A 47 -0.26 -25.75 3.63
N LYS A 48 -1.18 -25.71 4.61
CA LYS A 48 -1.08 -24.78 5.74
C LYS A 48 0.19 -25.03 6.57
N ALA A 49 0.50 -26.30 6.82
CA ALA A 49 1.70 -26.69 7.57
C ALA A 49 2.97 -26.36 6.76
N TYR A 50 2.98 -26.62 5.45
CA TYR A 50 4.07 -26.19 4.56
C TYR A 50 4.29 -24.68 4.61
N GLN A 51 3.22 -23.90 4.57
CA GLN A 51 3.28 -22.45 4.58
C GLN A 51 3.80 -21.88 5.91
N GLU A 52 3.33 -22.42 7.04
CA GLU A 52 3.84 -22.04 8.37
C GLU A 52 5.31 -22.43 8.57
N GLU A 53 5.70 -23.65 8.18
CA GLU A 53 7.08 -24.11 8.23
C GLU A 53 7.98 -23.26 7.34
N TRP A 54 7.53 -22.93 6.13
CA TRP A 54 8.24 -22.02 5.24
C TRP A 54 8.42 -20.66 5.89
N LYS A 55 7.35 -20.06 6.43
CA LYS A 55 7.40 -18.74 7.09
C LYS A 55 8.44 -18.75 8.21
N HIS A 56 8.40 -19.74 9.09
CA HIS A 56 9.31 -19.86 10.21
C HIS A 56 10.78 -20.00 9.75
N ARG A 57 11.05 -20.92 8.82
CA ARG A 57 12.42 -21.20 8.33
C ARG A 57 12.96 -20.07 7.47
N TYR A 58 12.12 -19.47 6.63
CA TYR A 58 12.49 -18.35 5.78
C TYR A 58 12.81 -17.09 6.60
N VAL A 59 12.04 -16.78 7.65
CA VAL A 59 12.37 -15.68 8.57
C VAL A 59 13.74 -15.92 9.24
N ALA A 60 14.05 -17.16 9.64
CA ALA A 60 15.36 -17.50 10.19
C ALA A 60 16.50 -17.34 9.18
N PHE A 61 16.27 -17.77 7.93
CA PHE A 61 17.21 -17.54 6.82
C PHE A 61 17.41 -16.05 6.55
N LEU A 62 16.34 -15.25 6.46
CA LEU A 62 16.40 -13.80 6.23
C LEU A 62 17.17 -13.06 7.33
N LYS A 63 17.12 -13.52 8.59
CA LYS A 63 17.99 -12.97 9.65
C LYS A 63 19.47 -13.21 9.35
N THR A 64 19.84 -14.41 8.92
CA THR A 64 21.22 -14.73 8.52
C THR A 64 21.65 -13.94 7.28
N ALA A 65 20.78 -13.87 6.27
CA ALA A 65 21.00 -13.09 5.06
C ALA A 65 21.15 -11.59 5.36
N SER A 66 20.40 -11.06 6.33
CA SER A 66 20.52 -9.66 6.79
C SER A 66 21.91 -9.36 7.35
N HIS A 67 22.47 -10.26 8.17
CA HIS A 67 23.84 -10.11 8.66
C HIS A 67 24.88 -10.17 7.54
N SER A 68 24.73 -11.09 6.59
CA SER A 68 25.63 -11.20 5.43
C SER A 68 25.56 -9.95 4.54
N SER A 69 24.35 -9.48 4.27
CA SER A 69 24.07 -8.28 3.47
C SER A 69 24.64 -7.02 4.14
N ALA A 70 24.48 -6.87 5.47
CA ALA A 70 25.07 -5.76 6.20
C ALA A 70 26.60 -5.75 6.16
N ASN A 71 27.24 -6.92 6.24
CA ASN A 71 28.71 -7.03 6.11
C ASN A 71 29.19 -6.72 4.68
N ALA A 72 28.44 -7.15 3.67
CA ALA A 72 28.72 -6.83 2.27
C ALA A 72 28.58 -5.33 2.01
N GLU A 73 27.49 -4.71 2.49
CA GLU A 73 27.30 -3.26 2.38
C GLU A 73 28.40 -2.49 3.13
N ALA A 74 28.79 -2.93 4.33
CA ALA A 74 29.91 -2.34 5.06
C ALA A 74 31.22 -2.39 4.26
N THR A 75 31.45 -3.48 3.50
CA THR A 75 32.63 -3.61 2.63
C THR A 75 32.55 -2.67 1.43
N VAL A 76 31.38 -2.58 0.78
CA VAL A 76 31.16 -1.67 -0.36
C VAL A 76 31.27 -0.21 0.07
N THR A 77 30.70 0.16 1.20
CA THR A 77 30.73 1.53 1.74
C THR A 77 32.09 1.93 2.35
N ALA A 78 32.95 0.95 2.65
CA ALA A 78 34.34 1.19 3.01
C ALA A 78 35.26 1.38 1.79
N SER A 79 34.79 1.12 0.57
CA SER A 79 35.59 1.27 -0.64
C SER A 79 35.99 2.72 -0.90
N PRO A 80 37.20 2.98 -1.46
CA PRO A 80 37.63 4.33 -1.80
C PRO A 80 36.67 5.06 -2.75
N ASP A 81 36.10 4.34 -3.72
CA ASP A 81 35.17 4.89 -4.70
C ASP A 81 33.87 5.36 -4.03
N TYR A 82 33.29 4.54 -3.14
CA TYR A 82 32.13 4.95 -2.37
C TYR A 82 32.45 6.15 -1.47
N LYS A 83 33.62 6.16 -0.81
CA LYS A 83 34.04 7.30 0.02
C LYS A 83 34.19 8.59 -0.78
N ALA A 84 34.64 8.52 -2.04
CA ALA A 84 34.68 9.67 -2.92
C ALA A 84 33.27 10.18 -3.26
N LEU A 85 32.33 9.28 -3.55
CA LEU A 85 30.92 9.63 -3.80
C LEU A 85 30.24 10.24 -2.55
N GLU A 86 30.48 9.65 -1.38
CA GLU A 86 29.99 10.14 -0.09
C GLU A 86 30.54 11.55 0.22
N ALA A 87 31.84 11.77 -0.01
CA ALA A 87 32.46 13.08 0.17
C ALA A 87 31.86 14.13 -0.78
N GLU A 88 31.63 13.78 -2.05
CA GLU A 88 31.01 14.67 -3.03
C GLU A 88 29.55 15.01 -2.66
N TYR A 89 28.76 14.00 -2.27
CA TYR A 89 27.40 14.21 -1.78
C TYR A 89 27.38 15.16 -0.58
N ASN A 90 28.22 14.91 0.43
CA ASN A 90 28.28 15.75 1.63
C ASN A 90 28.74 17.17 1.30
N ARG A 91 29.71 17.33 0.39
CA ARG A 91 30.18 18.64 -0.08
C ARG A 91 29.06 19.41 -0.76
N LEU A 92 28.36 18.81 -1.73
CA LEU A 92 27.24 19.43 -2.43
C LEU A 92 26.11 19.78 -1.45
N LYS A 93 25.76 18.85 -0.55
CA LYS A 93 24.75 19.09 0.48
C LYS A 93 25.10 20.29 1.34
N SER A 94 26.33 20.36 1.87
CA SER A 94 26.78 21.49 2.70
C SER A 94 26.84 22.81 1.93
N GLN A 95 27.22 22.79 0.65
CA GLN A 95 27.24 23.99 -0.20
C GLN A 95 25.83 24.48 -0.54
N THR A 96 24.90 23.56 -0.76
CA THR A 96 23.52 23.84 -1.16
C THR A 96 22.60 24.18 0.04
N GLN A 97 22.93 23.71 1.25
CA GLN A 97 22.11 23.89 2.44
C GLN A 97 21.71 25.36 2.73
N PRO A 98 22.61 26.36 2.63
CA PRO A 98 22.23 27.76 2.87
C PRO A 98 21.18 28.28 1.88
N ASP A 99 21.27 27.87 0.61
CA ASP A 99 20.28 28.25 -0.40
C ASP A 99 18.93 27.54 -0.17
N VAL A 100 18.97 26.26 0.21
CA VAL A 100 17.77 25.52 0.62
C VAL A 100 17.09 26.21 1.81
N ASP A 101 17.84 26.58 2.85
CA ASP A 101 17.30 27.25 4.03
C ASP A 101 16.70 28.63 3.68
N ARG A 102 17.39 29.40 2.83
CA ARG A 102 16.92 30.69 2.32
C ARG A 102 15.60 30.54 1.56
N ILE A 103 15.53 29.61 0.61
CA ILE A 103 14.35 29.37 -0.23
C ILE A 103 13.20 28.82 0.60
N GLN A 104 13.47 27.90 1.53
CA GLN A 104 12.46 27.34 2.43
C GLN A 104 11.85 28.40 3.35
N LYS A 105 12.66 29.37 3.80
CA LYS A 105 12.16 30.54 4.52
C LYS A 105 11.25 31.39 3.63
N GLN A 106 11.64 31.67 2.38
CA GLN A 106 10.79 32.40 1.43
C GLN A 106 9.45 31.70 1.19
N ILE A 107 9.45 30.36 1.02
CA ILE A 107 8.23 29.57 0.88
C ILE A 107 7.35 29.70 2.12
N THR A 108 7.95 29.66 3.32
CA THR A 108 7.23 29.78 4.59
C THR A 108 6.58 31.16 4.72
N ASP A 109 7.33 32.22 4.40
CA ASP A 109 6.84 33.60 4.42
C ASP A 109 5.70 33.80 3.39
N LEU A 110 5.84 33.26 2.18
CA LEU A 110 4.81 33.31 1.15
C LEU A 110 3.56 32.55 1.57
N ASN A 111 3.68 31.37 2.17
CA ASN A 111 2.53 30.61 2.68
C ASN A 111 1.77 31.42 3.75
N ALA A 112 2.47 32.10 4.64
CA ALA A 112 1.83 32.93 5.65
C ALA A 112 1.08 34.12 5.02
N LYS A 113 1.65 34.77 3.99
CA LYS A 113 0.97 35.82 3.21
C LYS A 113 -0.25 35.28 2.45
N ILE A 114 -0.14 34.11 1.84
CA ILE A 114 -1.25 33.44 1.14
C ILE A 114 -2.40 33.21 2.12
N ILE A 115 -2.13 32.67 3.31
CA ILE A 115 -3.15 32.42 4.33
C ILE A 115 -3.84 33.73 4.75
N ALA A 116 -3.08 34.81 4.97
CA ALA A 116 -3.63 36.12 5.34
C ALA A 116 -4.63 36.64 4.28
N VAL A 117 -4.25 36.61 3.01
CA VAL A 117 -5.14 37.03 1.90
C VAL A 117 -6.30 36.04 1.73
N GLN A 118 -6.04 34.74 1.81
CA GLN A 118 -7.02 33.68 1.63
C GLN A 118 -8.16 33.75 2.64
N ASN A 119 -7.86 34.05 3.91
CA ASN A 119 -8.88 34.17 4.96
C ASN A 119 -9.91 35.26 4.58
N VAL A 120 -9.44 36.45 4.22
CA VAL A 120 -10.31 37.56 3.83
C VAL A 120 -11.01 37.30 2.50
N PHE A 121 -10.31 36.73 1.52
CA PHE A 121 -10.86 36.43 0.20
C PHE A 121 -11.93 35.34 0.26
N THR A 122 -11.72 34.28 1.04
CA THR A 122 -12.66 33.15 1.16
C THR A 122 -13.99 33.60 1.74
N ASP A 123 -13.97 34.40 2.80
CA ASP A 123 -15.19 34.94 3.42
C ASP A 123 -15.96 35.83 2.44
N ARG A 124 -15.24 36.69 1.73
CA ARG A 124 -15.85 37.57 0.72
C ARG A 124 -16.42 36.81 -0.45
N ARG A 125 -15.73 35.76 -0.90
CA ARG A 125 -16.20 34.88 -1.97
C ARG A 125 -17.44 34.11 -1.55
N ALA A 126 -17.49 33.62 -0.30
CA ALA A 126 -18.67 32.96 0.23
C ALA A 126 -19.89 33.89 0.23
N TYR A 127 -19.73 35.14 0.69
CA TYR A 127 -20.82 36.12 0.69
C TYR A 127 -21.28 36.52 -0.72
N ALA A 128 -20.33 36.79 -1.63
CA ALA A 128 -20.65 37.11 -3.03
C ALA A 128 -21.38 35.95 -3.73
N ASN A 129 -21.00 34.70 -3.45
CA ASN A 129 -21.66 33.52 -3.98
C ASN A 129 -23.07 33.34 -3.39
N ALA A 130 -23.27 33.61 -2.10
CA ALA A 130 -24.59 33.58 -1.48
C ALA A 130 -25.53 34.60 -2.14
N LEU A 131 -25.08 35.84 -2.34
CA LEU A 131 -25.87 36.86 -3.05
C LEU A 131 -26.15 36.48 -4.51
N THR A 132 -25.19 35.83 -5.17
CA THR A 132 -25.35 35.35 -6.55
C THR A 132 -26.42 34.25 -6.61
N TYR A 133 -26.40 33.29 -5.67
CA TYR A 133 -27.44 32.26 -5.57
C TYR A 133 -28.82 32.86 -5.29
N GLU A 134 -28.92 33.82 -4.36
CA GLU A 134 -30.16 34.53 -4.09
C GLU A 134 -30.67 35.31 -5.32
N MET A 135 -29.77 35.84 -6.15
CA MET A 135 -30.12 36.50 -7.41
C MET A 135 -30.63 35.50 -8.45
N GLU A 136 -29.97 34.35 -8.59
CA GLU A 136 -30.35 33.32 -9.55
C GLU A 136 -31.72 32.70 -9.21
N THR A 137 -32.02 32.56 -7.92
CA THR A 137 -33.26 31.97 -7.39
C THR A 137 -34.43 32.95 -7.24
N ASP A 138 -34.20 34.26 -7.38
CA ASP A 138 -35.27 35.27 -7.35
C ASP A 138 -36.19 35.15 -8.57
N THR A 139 -37.51 35.21 -8.36
CA THR A 139 -38.51 35.12 -9.43
C THR A 139 -38.82 36.47 -10.07
N SER A 140 -38.38 37.58 -9.47
CA SER A 140 -38.67 38.95 -9.92
C SER A 140 -37.50 39.60 -10.66
N ALA A 141 -37.76 40.21 -11.81
CA ALA A 141 -36.73 40.93 -12.57
C ALA A 141 -36.16 42.14 -11.81
N SER A 142 -36.98 42.83 -11.01
CA SER A 142 -36.55 43.93 -10.14
C SER A 142 -35.69 43.44 -8.97
N GLY A 143 -36.03 42.29 -8.37
CA GLY A 143 -35.23 41.66 -7.31
C GLY A 143 -33.86 41.23 -7.80
N LYS A 144 -33.78 40.62 -9.00
CA LYS A 144 -32.51 40.31 -9.66
C LYS A 144 -31.63 41.55 -9.87
N LYS A 145 -32.20 42.64 -10.38
CA LYS A 145 -31.46 43.90 -10.60
C LYS A 145 -31.02 44.56 -9.29
N SER A 146 -31.78 44.41 -8.21
CA SER A 146 -31.35 44.88 -6.89
C SER A 146 -30.15 44.10 -6.39
N LYS A 147 -30.24 42.76 -6.38
CA LYS A 147 -29.16 41.89 -5.91
C LYS A 147 -27.89 42.02 -6.75
N GLN A 148 -28.01 42.24 -8.06
CA GLN A 148 -26.85 42.55 -8.91
C GLN A 148 -26.11 43.80 -8.42
N ARG A 149 -26.84 44.88 -8.08
CA ARG A 149 -26.22 46.09 -7.50
C ARG A 149 -25.57 45.81 -6.15
N ASP A 150 -26.21 45.01 -5.30
CA ASP A 150 -25.64 44.62 -4.00
C ASP A 150 -24.33 43.83 -4.16
N ILE A 151 -24.26 42.93 -5.15
CA ILE A 151 -23.04 42.19 -5.52
C ILE A 151 -21.95 43.15 -6.01
N ASP A 152 -22.29 44.06 -6.91
CA ASP A 152 -21.33 45.02 -7.50
C ASP A 152 -20.77 45.97 -6.43
N ASP A 153 -21.64 46.51 -5.58
CA ASP A 153 -21.26 47.36 -4.45
C ASP A 153 -20.40 46.60 -3.45
N TYR A 154 -20.77 45.34 -3.14
CA TYR A 154 -19.97 44.51 -2.24
C TYR A 154 -18.59 44.21 -2.81
N LYS A 155 -18.48 43.89 -4.10
CA LYS A 155 -17.21 43.65 -4.77
C LYS A 155 -16.32 44.89 -4.82
N ALA A 156 -16.90 46.09 -4.90
CA ALA A 156 -16.19 47.37 -4.89
C ALA A 156 -15.70 47.79 -3.49
N ARG A 157 -16.32 47.32 -2.40
CA ARG A 157 -15.89 47.64 -1.03
C ARG A 157 -14.50 47.07 -0.74
N LYS A 158 -13.63 47.88 -0.15
CA LYS A 158 -12.30 47.45 0.29
C LYS A 158 -12.35 46.64 1.59
N ALA A 159 -11.46 45.66 1.70
CA ALA A 159 -11.21 44.83 2.88
C ALA A 159 -9.78 45.06 3.33
N THR A 160 -9.56 45.12 4.64
CA THR A 160 -8.21 45.13 5.20
C THR A 160 -7.68 43.71 5.31
N VAL A 161 -6.53 43.44 4.74
CA VAL A 161 -5.71 42.25 5.01
C VAL A 161 -4.58 42.67 5.94
N GLU A 162 -4.41 41.92 7.04
CA GLU A 162 -3.30 42.07 7.97
C GLU A 162 -2.30 40.94 7.72
N TYR A 163 -1.08 41.33 7.36
CA TYR A 163 -0.02 40.38 7.02
C TYR A 163 0.82 40.01 8.25
N PRO A 164 1.61 38.91 8.17
CA PRO A 164 2.38 38.40 9.30
C PRO A 164 3.44 39.37 9.87
N ASP A 165 3.88 40.34 9.09
CA ASP A 165 4.82 41.41 9.46
C ASP A 165 4.12 42.62 10.12
N GLY A 166 2.79 42.56 10.30
CA GLY A 166 1.97 43.62 10.88
C GLY A 166 1.59 44.72 9.89
N HIS A 167 2.02 44.64 8.63
CA HIS A 167 1.57 45.59 7.62
C HIS A 167 0.12 45.29 7.20
N ARG A 168 -0.61 46.35 6.85
CA ARG A 168 -2.02 46.29 6.48
C ARG A 168 -2.23 46.91 5.11
N GLU A 169 -2.87 46.17 4.22
CA GLU A 169 -3.27 46.66 2.90
C GLU A 169 -4.75 46.47 2.68
N GLN A 170 -5.32 47.31 1.83
CA GLN A 170 -6.74 47.29 1.52
C GLN A 170 -6.99 46.89 0.07
N TYR A 171 -7.80 45.86 -0.11
CA TYR A 171 -8.11 45.29 -1.42
C TYR A 171 -9.62 45.19 -1.64
N ASN A 172 -10.09 45.48 -2.85
CA ASN A 172 -11.42 45.10 -3.30
C ASN A 172 -11.47 43.60 -3.68
N PHE A 173 -12.64 43.09 -4.08
CA PHE A 173 -12.79 41.66 -4.38
C PHE A 173 -11.87 41.17 -5.50
N LYS A 174 -11.72 41.96 -6.58
CA LYS A 174 -10.85 41.61 -7.72
C LYS A 174 -9.37 41.66 -7.33
N GLU A 175 -8.98 42.70 -6.59
CA GLU A 175 -7.61 42.87 -6.10
C GLU A 175 -7.22 41.73 -5.14
N LEU A 176 -8.14 41.24 -4.31
CA LEU A 176 -7.90 40.07 -3.44
C LEU A 176 -7.65 38.80 -4.25
N GLU A 177 -8.45 38.55 -5.28
CA GLU A 177 -8.27 37.39 -6.17
C GLU A 177 -6.94 37.46 -6.92
N GLU A 178 -6.62 38.62 -7.50
CA GLU A 178 -5.35 38.88 -8.17
C GLU A 178 -4.17 38.68 -7.22
N LYS A 179 -4.26 39.24 -6.00
CA LYS A 179 -3.19 39.12 -5.00
C LYS A 179 -2.99 37.69 -4.53
N TYR A 180 -4.09 36.97 -4.30
CA TYR A 180 -4.04 35.56 -3.91
C TYR A 180 -3.37 34.70 -5.00
N ASN A 181 -3.75 34.91 -6.27
CA ASN A 181 -3.16 34.18 -7.38
C ASN A 181 -1.68 34.55 -7.59
N GLU A 182 -1.33 35.83 -7.51
CA GLU A 182 0.06 36.30 -7.58
C GLU A 182 0.95 35.60 -6.54
N LEU A 183 0.52 35.59 -5.27
CA LEU A 183 1.27 34.96 -4.18
C LEU A 183 1.41 33.44 -4.39
N ARG A 184 0.38 32.77 -4.93
CA ARG A 184 0.45 31.34 -5.27
C ARG A 184 1.41 31.07 -6.42
N ASP A 185 1.41 31.92 -7.43
CA ASP A 185 2.32 31.82 -8.58
C ASP A 185 3.77 32.05 -8.14
N GLU A 186 4.02 33.04 -7.28
CA GLU A 186 5.32 33.29 -6.68
C GLU A 186 5.79 32.09 -5.85
N ARG A 187 4.94 31.55 -4.97
CA ARG A 187 5.24 30.35 -4.18
C ARG A 187 5.56 29.15 -5.07
N THR A 188 4.88 29.01 -6.20
CA THR A 188 5.13 27.94 -7.17
C THR A 188 6.49 28.11 -7.84
N LYS A 189 6.85 29.33 -8.27
CA LYS A 189 8.17 29.64 -8.83
C LYS A 189 9.29 29.36 -7.84
N VAL A 190 9.15 29.80 -6.59
CA VAL A 190 10.14 29.57 -5.52
C VAL A 190 10.26 28.08 -5.19
N SER A 191 9.15 27.33 -5.24
CA SER A 191 9.18 25.86 -5.07
C SER A 191 9.90 25.16 -6.23
N ALA A 192 9.78 25.67 -7.45
CA ALA A 192 10.53 25.16 -8.60
C ALA A 192 12.03 25.47 -8.49
N GLU A 193 12.40 26.68 -8.03
CA GLU A 193 13.80 27.04 -7.73
C GLU A 193 14.40 26.08 -6.68
N LEU A 194 13.65 25.74 -5.63
CA LEU A 194 14.08 24.75 -4.64
C LEU A 194 14.40 23.39 -5.30
N GLY A 195 13.57 22.96 -6.24
CA GLY A 195 13.79 21.73 -7.00
C GLY A 195 15.07 21.76 -7.83
N GLU A 196 15.33 22.86 -8.54
CA GLU A 196 16.56 23.04 -9.32
C GLU A 196 17.81 23.09 -8.43
N VAL A 197 17.73 23.77 -7.28
CA VAL A 197 18.82 23.86 -6.30
C VAL A 197 19.13 22.49 -5.69
N LEU A 198 18.12 21.66 -5.44
CA LEU A 198 18.31 20.31 -4.88
C LEU A 198 18.75 19.26 -5.92
N LYS A 199 18.68 19.58 -7.22
CA LYS A 199 18.98 18.62 -8.29
C LYS A 199 20.39 18.02 -8.19
N PRO A 200 21.48 18.79 -8.02
CA PRO A 200 22.83 18.23 -7.92
C PRO A 200 23.01 17.32 -6.70
N VAL A 201 22.41 17.68 -5.57
CA VAL A 201 22.43 16.88 -4.33
C VAL A 201 21.69 15.57 -4.52
N THR A 202 20.54 15.62 -5.20
CA THR A 202 19.73 14.44 -5.52
C THR A 202 20.47 13.51 -6.46
N GLU A 203 21.06 14.04 -7.54
CA GLU A 203 21.86 13.26 -8.48
C GLU A 203 23.07 12.60 -7.80
N ALA A 204 23.78 13.33 -6.93
CA ALA A 204 24.90 12.77 -6.16
C ALA A 204 24.46 11.65 -5.21
N ASN A 205 23.33 11.84 -4.51
CA ASN A 205 22.76 10.80 -3.66
C ASN A 205 22.34 9.56 -4.48
N THR A 206 21.72 9.77 -5.64
CA THR A 206 21.35 8.68 -6.56
C THR A 206 22.57 7.89 -7.01
N ARG A 207 23.67 8.56 -7.38
CA ARG A 207 24.93 7.87 -7.75
C ARG A 207 25.49 7.06 -6.59
N MET A 208 25.47 7.60 -5.38
CA MET A 208 25.93 6.89 -4.18
C MET A 208 25.07 5.64 -3.89
N SER A 209 23.74 5.75 -3.97
CA SER A 209 22.83 4.61 -3.78
C SER A 209 22.93 3.58 -4.92
N GLN A 210 23.10 4.02 -6.16
CA GLN A 210 23.34 3.15 -7.31
C GLN A 210 24.66 2.39 -7.17
N TYR A 211 25.73 3.03 -6.71
CA TYR A 211 27.00 2.36 -6.48
C TYR A 211 26.83 1.18 -5.52
N VAL A 212 26.12 1.35 -4.41
CA VAL A 212 25.81 0.25 -3.49
C VAL A 212 25.01 -0.83 -4.21
N THR A 213 23.98 -0.47 -4.96
CA THR A 213 23.15 -1.43 -5.70
C THR A 213 23.96 -2.24 -6.70
N ASP A 214 24.87 -1.61 -7.45
CA ASP A 214 25.64 -2.22 -8.53
C ASP A 214 26.81 -3.08 -8.00
N HIS A 215 27.33 -2.78 -6.80
CA HIS A 215 28.47 -3.47 -6.20
C HIS A 215 28.06 -4.47 -5.11
N MET A 216 26.76 -4.56 -4.79
CA MET A 216 26.23 -5.60 -3.93
C MET A 216 26.01 -6.88 -4.73
N ILE A 217 26.62 -7.98 -4.26
CA ILE A 217 26.48 -9.31 -4.87
C ILE A 217 25.10 -9.92 -4.55
N ASP A 218 24.56 -9.59 -3.39
CA ASP A 218 23.27 -10.05 -2.88
C ASP A 218 22.31 -8.88 -2.65
N LEU A 219 21.08 -9.17 -2.23
CA LEU A 219 20.11 -8.13 -1.87
C LEU A 219 20.67 -7.17 -0.80
N THR A 220 20.33 -5.88 -0.94
CA THR A 220 20.64 -4.83 0.05
C THR A 220 19.91 -5.06 1.37
N PRO A 221 20.38 -4.50 2.51
CA PRO A 221 19.69 -4.67 3.78
C PRO A 221 18.24 -4.16 3.77
N THR A 222 17.97 -3.09 3.02
CA THR A 222 16.61 -2.57 2.81
C THR A 222 15.72 -3.58 2.09
N GLN A 223 16.22 -4.26 1.06
CA GLN A 223 15.47 -5.30 0.36
C GLN A 223 15.22 -6.51 1.27
N ILE A 224 16.21 -6.93 2.07
CA ILE A 224 16.04 -8.02 3.05
C ILE A 224 15.01 -7.65 4.11
N GLU A 225 15.01 -6.40 4.61
CA GLU A 225 14.02 -5.95 5.58
C GLU A 225 12.61 -5.91 4.99
N GLY A 226 12.49 -5.49 3.72
CA GLY A 226 11.23 -5.57 2.97
C GLY A 226 10.70 -7.00 2.88
N LEU A 227 11.58 -7.98 2.60
CA LEU A 227 11.21 -9.41 2.59
C LEU A 227 10.80 -9.89 3.98
N LYS A 228 11.53 -9.51 5.04
CA LYS A 228 11.16 -9.86 6.43
C LYS A 228 9.76 -9.35 6.79
N LYS A 229 9.46 -8.09 6.45
CA LYS A 229 8.16 -7.49 6.69
C LYS A 229 7.07 -8.21 5.90
N LYS A 230 7.28 -8.42 4.59
CA LYS A 230 6.38 -9.19 3.71
C LYS A 230 6.07 -10.55 4.32
N THR A 231 7.08 -11.31 4.72
CA THR A 231 6.92 -12.66 5.27
C THR A 231 6.27 -12.64 6.66
N ALA A 232 6.56 -11.65 7.52
CA ALA A 232 5.96 -11.55 8.84
C ALA A 232 4.45 -11.26 8.76
N GLU A 233 4.06 -10.33 7.89
CA GLU A 233 2.67 -9.91 7.66
C GLU A 233 1.89 -10.90 6.79
N TRP A 234 2.57 -11.85 6.16
CA TRP A 234 1.94 -12.83 5.29
C TRP A 234 1.08 -13.82 6.08
N ASP A 235 -0.15 -14.00 5.57
CA ASP A 235 -1.15 -14.94 6.06
C ASP A 235 -1.23 -16.16 5.12
N PRO A 236 -1.06 -17.39 5.63
CA PRO A 236 -1.16 -18.61 4.85
C PRO A 236 -2.50 -18.75 4.12
N LYS A 237 -2.44 -18.79 2.79
CA LYS A 237 -3.58 -19.00 1.91
C LYS A 237 -3.22 -19.98 0.80
N ILE A 238 -4.21 -20.76 0.38
CA ILE A 238 -4.05 -21.63 -0.78
C ILE A 238 -3.76 -20.76 -2.00
N GLN A 239 -2.63 -20.99 -2.66
CA GLN A 239 -2.30 -20.34 -3.92
C GLN A 239 -3.00 -21.15 -5.01
N GLN A 240 -3.89 -20.49 -5.75
CA GLN A 240 -4.62 -21.08 -6.86
C GLN A 240 -4.42 -20.21 -8.08
N ILE A 241 -3.68 -20.73 -9.05
CA ILE A 241 -3.45 -20.11 -10.35
C ILE A 241 -4.39 -20.78 -11.34
N ASN A 242 -5.24 -19.99 -11.99
CA ASN A 242 -6.13 -20.51 -13.03
C ASN A 242 -5.48 -20.32 -14.41
N VAL A 243 -5.04 -21.43 -15.01
CA VAL A 243 -4.47 -21.47 -16.35
C VAL A 243 -5.61 -21.71 -17.34
N ALA A 244 -6.23 -20.62 -17.80
CA ALA A 244 -7.43 -20.66 -18.64
C ALA A 244 -7.23 -21.47 -19.92
N ASP A 245 -6.08 -21.33 -20.58
CA ASP A 245 -5.76 -21.99 -21.85
C ASP A 245 -5.65 -23.51 -21.72
N ALA A 246 -5.28 -24.01 -20.53
CA ALA A 246 -5.21 -25.45 -20.23
C ALA A 246 -6.43 -25.95 -19.44
N ASN A 247 -7.30 -25.04 -18.98
CA ASN A 247 -8.42 -25.32 -18.07
C ASN A 247 -7.97 -26.08 -16.80
N ILE A 248 -6.83 -25.69 -16.23
CA ILE A 248 -6.23 -26.30 -15.03
C ILE A 248 -6.12 -25.25 -13.92
N VAL A 249 -6.36 -25.68 -12.67
CA VAL A 249 -6.07 -24.89 -11.46
C VAL A 249 -4.78 -25.42 -10.84
N ASP A 250 -3.70 -24.67 -10.99
CA ASP A 250 -2.40 -25.00 -10.41
C ASP A 250 -2.32 -24.49 -8.95
N ARG A 251 -1.76 -25.32 -8.08
CA ARG A 251 -1.57 -25.06 -6.66
C ARG A 251 -0.15 -25.33 -6.18
N CYS A 252 0.80 -25.54 -7.10
CA CYS A 252 2.22 -25.77 -6.85
C CYS A 252 2.80 -24.82 -5.79
N GLU A 253 2.51 -23.52 -5.92
CA GLU A 253 3.02 -22.49 -5.02
C GLU A 253 2.44 -22.61 -3.61
N SER A 254 1.36 -23.36 -3.39
CA SER A 254 0.87 -23.60 -2.03
C SER A 254 1.90 -24.33 -1.15
N CYS A 255 2.81 -25.12 -1.75
CA CYS A 255 3.87 -25.84 -1.05
C CYS A 255 5.30 -25.44 -1.49
N HIS A 256 5.47 -24.97 -2.73
CA HIS A 256 6.78 -24.59 -3.31
C HIS A 256 7.10 -23.10 -3.16
N MET A 257 7.03 -22.59 -1.94
CA MET A 257 7.02 -21.14 -1.69
C MET A 257 8.34 -20.42 -1.96
N GLY A 258 9.46 -21.14 -2.02
CA GLY A 258 10.75 -20.56 -2.38
C GLY A 258 10.94 -20.29 -3.87
N ALA A 259 10.11 -20.88 -4.74
CA ALA A 259 10.35 -20.93 -6.18
C ALA A 259 10.54 -19.53 -6.81
N ARG A 260 9.75 -18.55 -6.35
CA ARG A 260 9.72 -17.17 -6.85
C ARG A 260 10.42 -16.16 -5.95
N GLU A 261 11.01 -16.60 -4.83
CA GLU A 261 11.70 -15.68 -3.95
C GLU A 261 12.99 -15.18 -4.62
N PRO A 262 13.33 -13.88 -4.46
CA PRO A 262 14.47 -13.27 -5.14
C PRO A 262 15.82 -13.73 -4.58
N LEU A 263 15.82 -14.28 -3.36
CA LEU A 263 17.00 -14.91 -2.77
C LEU A 263 17.11 -16.35 -3.24
N LYS A 264 18.34 -16.78 -3.53
CA LYS A 264 18.62 -18.18 -3.81
C LYS A 264 18.49 -19.01 -2.53
N ILE A 265 17.43 -19.79 -2.45
CA ILE A 265 17.13 -20.70 -1.36
C ILE A 265 17.53 -22.11 -1.77
N SER A 266 18.40 -22.72 -0.97
CA SER A 266 18.78 -24.14 -1.11
C SER A 266 18.15 -24.98 0.00
N ALA A 267 18.07 -26.29 -0.22
CA ALA A 267 17.54 -27.20 0.81
C ALA A 267 18.39 -27.17 2.10
N ALA A 268 19.69 -26.88 1.99
CA ALA A 268 20.57 -26.76 3.14
C ALA A 268 20.17 -25.60 4.07
N VAL A 269 19.83 -24.43 3.51
CA VAL A 269 19.43 -23.27 4.33
C VAL A 269 18.02 -23.38 4.90
N MET A 270 17.19 -24.26 4.32
CA MET A 270 15.84 -24.58 4.81
C MET A 270 15.80 -25.83 5.70
N THR A 271 16.95 -26.45 5.99
CA THR A 271 17.02 -27.61 6.88
C THR A 271 16.71 -27.19 8.32
N PRO A 272 15.88 -27.94 9.09
CA PRO A 272 15.59 -27.62 10.47
C PRO A 272 16.86 -27.52 11.32
N LYS A 273 16.86 -26.60 12.29
CA LYS A 273 17.98 -26.44 13.21
C LYS A 273 18.21 -27.74 13.99
N GLY A 274 19.42 -28.28 13.91
CA GLY A 274 19.82 -29.54 14.57
C GLY A 274 19.72 -30.78 13.67
N SER A 275 19.12 -30.67 12.48
CA SER A 275 19.08 -31.76 11.51
C SER A 275 20.32 -31.76 10.61
N LYS A 276 20.87 -32.96 10.34
CA LYS A 276 22.05 -33.13 9.47
C LYS A 276 21.70 -33.28 7.98
N ARG A 277 20.43 -33.50 7.65
CA ARG A 277 19.95 -33.72 6.28
C ARG A 277 18.68 -32.90 6.04
N PRO A 278 18.48 -32.37 4.82
CA PRO A 278 17.23 -31.71 4.45
C PRO A 278 16.05 -32.68 4.52
N ASP A 279 14.93 -32.22 5.09
CA ASP A 279 13.65 -32.92 5.10
C ASP A 279 12.84 -32.57 3.84
N GLU A 280 11.66 -33.16 3.69
CA GLU A 280 10.76 -32.93 2.54
C GLU A 280 10.36 -31.45 2.42
N TYR A 281 10.13 -30.77 3.55
CA TYR A 281 9.89 -29.33 3.58
C TYR A 281 11.06 -28.54 3.01
N ALA A 282 12.29 -28.83 3.44
CA ALA A 282 13.48 -28.15 2.95
C ALA A 282 13.68 -28.32 1.44
N GLN A 283 13.32 -29.50 0.89
CA GLN A 283 13.36 -29.75 -0.55
C GLN A 283 12.24 -28.99 -1.30
N ALA A 284 11.06 -28.84 -0.70
CA ALA A 284 9.95 -28.11 -1.31
C ALA A 284 10.19 -26.59 -1.33
N PHE A 285 10.90 -26.06 -0.34
CA PHE A 285 11.10 -24.61 -0.14
C PHE A 285 12.24 -24.00 -0.95
N VAL A 286 12.86 -24.75 -1.85
CA VAL A 286 13.99 -24.25 -2.66
C VAL A 286 13.55 -23.26 -3.73
N SER A 287 14.48 -22.43 -4.19
CA SER A 287 14.27 -21.57 -5.36
C SER A 287 14.17 -22.37 -6.65
N HIS A 288 13.56 -21.77 -7.66
CA HIS A 288 13.60 -22.33 -9.01
C HIS A 288 15.06 -22.54 -9.44
N PRO A 289 15.42 -23.69 -10.05
CA PRO A 289 16.80 -23.97 -10.47
C PRO A 289 17.36 -22.90 -11.40
N GLU A 290 16.49 -22.33 -12.24
CA GLU A 290 16.80 -21.25 -13.17
C GLU A 290 15.81 -20.09 -13.02
N PRO A 291 16.01 -19.15 -12.09
CA PRO A 291 15.05 -18.06 -11.84
C PRO A 291 14.83 -17.15 -13.06
N GLY A 292 15.79 -17.08 -13.98
CA GLY A 292 15.67 -16.33 -15.22
C GLY A 292 14.55 -16.83 -16.13
N LEU A 293 14.22 -18.13 -16.08
CA LEU A 293 13.12 -18.70 -16.86
C LEU A 293 11.76 -18.16 -16.43
N LEU A 294 11.59 -17.77 -15.17
CA LEU A 294 10.33 -17.20 -14.67
C LEU A 294 9.95 -15.87 -15.35
N LYS A 295 10.91 -15.22 -16.03
CA LYS A 295 10.65 -14.00 -16.82
C LYS A 295 10.02 -14.30 -18.18
N ILE A 296 10.26 -15.48 -18.74
CA ILE A 296 9.74 -15.92 -20.04
C ILE A 296 8.63 -16.96 -19.90
N HIS A 297 8.57 -17.65 -18.76
CA HIS A 297 7.54 -18.58 -18.34
C HIS A 297 6.93 -18.07 -17.03
N GLU A 298 5.96 -17.17 -17.15
CA GLU A 298 5.28 -16.57 -16.00
C GLU A 298 4.33 -17.60 -15.35
N PRO A 299 4.58 -18.04 -14.10
CA PRO A 299 3.74 -19.06 -13.45
C PRO A 299 2.28 -18.65 -13.33
N ASP A 300 1.99 -17.35 -13.18
CA ASP A 300 0.61 -16.83 -13.08
C ASP A 300 -0.19 -17.04 -14.37
N LYS A 301 0.49 -17.18 -15.51
CA LYS A 301 -0.12 -17.42 -16.82
C LYS A 301 -0.12 -18.89 -17.22
N TYR A 302 0.97 -19.60 -16.92
CA TYR A 302 1.21 -20.94 -17.46
C TYR A 302 1.16 -22.04 -16.39
N GLY A 303 1.10 -21.70 -15.10
CA GLY A 303 1.28 -22.64 -14.00
C GLY A 303 2.74 -23.00 -13.75
N CYS A 304 3.01 -23.75 -12.68
CA CYS A 304 4.32 -24.36 -12.42
C CYS A 304 4.44 -25.78 -12.99
N SER A 305 3.36 -26.34 -13.53
CA SER A 305 3.40 -27.64 -14.17
C SER A 305 4.20 -27.57 -15.48
N PRO A 306 5.10 -28.53 -15.76
CA PRO A 306 5.91 -28.54 -16.98
C PRO A 306 5.09 -28.68 -18.27
#